data_AF-A0A1W9P8L1-F1
#
_entry.id   AF-A0A1W9P8L1-F1
#
_cell.length_a   1.000
_cell.length_b   1.000
_cell.length_c   1.000
_cell.angle_alpha   90.00
_cell.angle_beta   90.00
_cell.angle_gamma   90.00
#
_symmetry.space_group_name_H-M   'P 1'
#
loop_
_entity.id
_entity.type
_entity.pdbx_description
1 polymer ?
#
loop_
_entity_poly.entity_id
_entity_poly.type
_entity_poly.pdbx_seq_one_letter_code
_entity_poly.pdbx_strand_id
1 'polypeptide(L)'
;MHGSRKMEMVKIFGFNPSYIGSREDVLNLVPDNVKRVLDVGCSIGILGEELKQKFGAEVVGVELDEQMAKIAKEKLGKVIIGNVENINLADYFAPNYFDCMIFADILEHLIVCKKR
;
A
#
# COMPACT_ATOMS: atom_id res chain seq x y z
N MET A 1 19.49 7.76 4.13
CA MET A 1 19.79 7.14 2.82
C MET A 1 18.56 6.94 1.90
N HIS A 2 17.33 7.28 2.33
CA HIS A 2 16.11 7.08 1.53
C HIS A 2 15.89 8.08 0.36
N GLY A 3 16.53 9.25 0.38
CA GLY A 3 16.29 10.31 -0.61
C GLY A 3 16.83 10.01 -2.03
N SER A 4 17.95 9.29 -2.14
CA SER A 4 18.63 9.05 -3.43
C SER A 4 17.84 8.10 -4.34
N ARG A 5 17.30 7.01 -3.78
CA ARG A 5 16.49 6.03 -4.53
C ARG A 5 15.14 6.60 -4.96
N LYS A 6 14.52 7.45 -4.12
CA LYS A 6 13.26 8.15 -4.47
C LYS A 6 13.42 8.98 -5.74
N MET A 7 14.49 9.77 -5.83
CA MET A 7 14.76 10.63 -6.98
C MET A 7 15.12 9.84 -8.25
N GLU A 8 15.74 8.67 -8.09
CA GLU A 8 16.05 7.75 -9.17
C GLU A 8 14.77 7.13 -9.76
N MET A 9 13.83 6.71 -8.92
CA MET A 9 12.54 6.15 -9.36
C MET A 9 11.65 7.18 -10.07
N VAL A 10 11.63 8.43 -9.57
CA VAL A 10 10.92 9.55 -10.23
C VAL A 10 11.50 9.81 -11.62
N LYS A 11 12.83 9.74 -11.77
CA LYS A 11 13.51 10.01 -13.05
C LYS A 11 13.43 8.85 -14.05
N ILE A 12 13.56 7.61 -13.57
CA ILE A 12 13.60 6.41 -14.42
C ILE A 12 12.19 5.99 -14.84
N PHE A 13 11.23 6.01 -13.91
CA PHE A 13 9.87 5.49 -14.14
C PHE A 13 8.81 6.59 -14.26
N GLY A 14 9.15 7.86 -14.03
CA GLY A 14 8.21 8.97 -14.13
C GLY A 14 7.17 9.01 -13.00
N PHE A 15 7.41 8.32 -11.90
CA PHE A 15 6.45 8.24 -10.78
C PHE A 15 6.24 9.60 -10.11
N ASN A 16 5.00 9.88 -9.69
CA ASN A 16 4.66 11.11 -8.98
C ASN A 16 5.30 11.08 -7.57
N PRO A 17 6.13 12.08 -7.19
CA PRO A 17 6.84 12.10 -5.90
C PRO A 17 5.95 12.03 -4.65
N SER A 18 4.67 12.41 -4.78
CA SER A 18 3.69 12.37 -3.70
C SER A 18 3.34 10.92 -3.29
N TYR A 19 3.36 9.97 -4.23
CA TYR A 19 3.05 8.56 -3.96
C TYR A 19 4.24 7.76 -3.37
N ILE A 20 5.40 8.38 -3.21
CA ILE A 20 6.68 7.71 -2.92
C ILE A 20 7.27 8.24 -1.59
N GLY A 21 6.41 8.72 -0.70
CA GLY A 21 6.78 9.29 0.60
C GLY A 21 6.56 8.33 1.76
N SER A 22 7.32 8.55 2.83
CA SER A 22 6.95 8.04 4.15
C SER A 22 5.64 8.71 4.62
N ARG A 23 4.81 7.97 5.33
CA ARG A 23 3.55 8.45 5.91
C ARG A 23 3.58 8.25 7.42
N GLU A 24 4.50 8.96 8.08
CA GLU A 24 4.64 8.95 9.54
C GLU A 24 3.33 9.31 10.26
N ASP A 25 2.52 10.19 9.65
CA ASP A 25 1.18 10.55 10.11
C ASP A 25 0.27 9.31 10.20
N VAL A 26 0.25 8.47 9.16
CA VAL A 26 -0.54 7.23 9.14
C VAL A 26 0.08 6.18 10.05
N LEU A 27 1.40 6.02 10.01
CA LEU A 27 2.16 5.04 10.82
C LEU A 27 1.95 5.22 12.33
N ASN A 28 1.66 6.43 12.78
CA ASN A 28 1.41 6.75 14.19
C ASN A 28 -0.05 6.52 14.62
N LEU A 29 -0.97 6.29 13.69
CA LEU A 29 -2.37 5.95 13.99
C LEU A 29 -2.60 4.43 14.07
N VAL A 30 -1.64 3.63 13.61
CA VAL A 30 -1.75 2.18 13.59
C VAL A 30 -1.56 1.60 15.00
N PRO A 31 -2.43 0.68 15.47
CA PRO A 31 -2.30 0.06 16.79
C PRO A 31 -0.98 -0.70 16.97
N ASP A 32 -0.38 -0.61 18.16
CA ASP A 32 0.93 -1.21 18.46
C ASP A 32 0.98 -2.74 18.33
N ASN A 33 -0.16 -3.42 18.46
CA ASN A 33 -0.27 -4.88 18.43
C ASN A 33 -0.76 -5.43 17.09
N VAL A 34 -0.74 -4.62 16.03
CA VAL A 34 -1.16 -5.01 14.68
C VAL A 34 -0.29 -6.15 14.15
N LYS A 35 -0.92 -7.15 13.52
CA LYS A 35 -0.25 -8.35 13.00
C LYS A 35 -0.41 -8.53 11.51
N ARG A 36 -1.55 -8.13 10.92
CA ARG A 36 -1.89 -8.39 9.51
C ARG A 36 -2.56 -7.17 8.91
N VAL A 37 -1.77 -6.37 8.19
CA VAL A 37 -2.22 -5.12 7.57
C VAL A 37 -2.49 -5.32 6.08
N LEU A 38 -3.60 -4.73 5.62
CA LEU A 38 -3.84 -4.47 4.20
C LEU A 38 -3.52 -3.01 3.89
N ASP A 39 -2.60 -2.76 2.97
CA ASP A 39 -2.26 -1.43 2.46
C ASP A 39 -2.85 -1.26 1.05
N VAL A 40 -3.95 -0.51 0.94
CA VAL A 40 -4.67 -0.32 -0.33
C VAL A 40 -4.15 0.92 -1.04
N GLY A 41 -3.69 0.77 -2.28
CA GLY A 41 -2.92 1.80 -2.98
C GLY A 41 -1.49 1.86 -2.46
N CYS A 42 -0.85 0.71 -2.28
CA CYS A 42 0.44 0.63 -1.59
C CYS A 42 1.61 1.28 -2.36
N SER A 43 1.40 1.72 -3.61
CA SER A 43 2.42 2.33 -4.46
C SER A 43 3.66 1.42 -4.50
N ILE A 44 4.84 1.96 -4.20
CA ILE A 44 6.12 1.23 -4.14
C ILE A 44 6.41 0.61 -2.76
N GLY A 45 5.40 0.53 -1.88
CA GLY A 45 5.45 -0.20 -0.61
C GLY A 45 6.28 0.44 0.51
N ILE A 46 6.46 1.77 0.52
CA ILE A 46 7.22 2.45 1.59
C ILE A 46 6.51 2.35 2.94
N LEU A 47 5.23 2.72 3.01
CA LEU A 47 4.46 2.63 4.25
C LEU A 47 4.39 1.18 4.76
N GLY A 48 4.10 0.23 3.88
CA GLY A 48 4.12 -1.19 4.23
C GLY A 48 5.48 -1.69 4.75
N GLU A 49 6.60 -1.22 4.19
CA GLU A 49 7.93 -1.55 4.71
C GLU A 49 8.15 -0.97 6.11
N GLU A 50 7.74 0.27 6.35
CA GLU A 50 7.82 0.92 7.67
C GLU A 50 6.96 0.20 8.72
N LEU A 51 5.76 -0.25 8.35
CA LEU A 51 4.87 -1.05 9.21
C LEU A 51 5.52 -2.38 9.61
N LYS A 52 6.14 -3.09 8.67
CA LYS A 52 6.89 -4.32 8.94
C LYS A 52 8.04 -4.06 9.91
N GLN A 53 8.80 -2.98 9.71
CA GLN A 53 9.94 -2.64 10.55
C GLN A 53 9.52 -2.21 11.97
N LYS A 54 8.46 -1.41 12.10
CA LYS A 54 8.00 -0.86 13.38
C LYS A 54 7.26 -1.89 14.23
N PHE A 55 6.37 -2.68 13.61
CA PHE A 55 5.43 -3.56 14.34
C PHE A 55 5.71 -5.05 14.15
N GLY A 56 6.58 -5.43 13.20
CA GLY A 56 6.77 -6.84 12.84
C GLY A 56 5.54 -7.46 12.16
N ALA A 57 4.63 -6.64 11.66
CA ALA A 57 3.38 -7.09 11.05
C ALA A 57 3.60 -7.72 9.66
N GLU A 58 2.73 -8.65 9.28
CA GLU A 58 2.55 -9.03 7.88
C GLU A 58 1.81 -7.90 7.16
N VAL A 59 2.32 -7.47 6.01
CA VAL A 59 1.68 -6.44 5.18
C VAL A 59 1.42 -6.99 3.79
N VAL A 60 0.16 -6.86 3.35
CA VAL A 60 -0.28 -7.17 2.00
C VAL A 60 -0.61 -5.86 1.30
N GLY A 61 -0.04 -5.65 0.11
CA GLY A 61 -0.38 -4.50 -0.73
C GLY A 61 -1.46 -4.81 -1.76
N VAL A 62 -2.27 -3.81 -2.11
CA VAL A 62 -3.06 -3.79 -3.35
C VAL A 62 -2.63 -2.56 -4.15
N GLU A 63 -2.26 -2.74 -5.41
CA GLU A 63 -1.82 -1.65 -6.28
C GLU A 63 -2.29 -1.87 -7.72
N LEU A 64 -2.76 -0.81 -8.37
CA LEU A 64 -3.23 -0.84 -9.74
C LEU A 64 -2.05 -0.79 -10.73
N ASP A 65 -1.04 0.03 -10.44
CA ASP A 65 0.13 0.18 -11.32
C ASP A 65 1.08 -1.03 -11.18
N GLU A 66 1.23 -1.78 -12.27
CA GLU A 66 2.03 -3.00 -12.28
C GLU A 66 3.52 -2.74 -11.98
N GLN A 67 4.07 -1.59 -12.39
CA GLN A 67 5.47 -1.27 -12.14
C GLN A 67 5.71 -0.95 -10.67
N MET A 68 4.85 -0.13 -10.07
CA MET A 68 4.91 0.15 -8.63
C MET A 68 4.70 -1.12 -7.81
N ALA A 69 3.72 -1.93 -8.19
CA ALA A 69 3.40 -3.19 -7.51
C ALA A 69 4.58 -4.18 -7.52
N LYS A 70 5.34 -4.26 -8.62
CA LYS A 70 6.57 -5.08 -8.69
C LYS A 70 7.60 -4.63 -7.65
N ILE A 71 7.80 -3.34 -7.51
CA ILE A 71 8.76 -2.77 -6.55
C ILE A 71 8.24 -2.96 -5.11
N ALA A 72 6.95 -2.74 -4.86
CA ALA A 72 6.34 -3.02 -3.57
C ALA A 72 6.47 -4.50 -3.19
N LYS A 73 6.33 -5.42 -4.14
CA LYS A 73 6.43 -6.86 -3.90
C LYS A 73 7.80 -7.27 -3.35
N GLU A 74 8.89 -6.61 -3.77
CA GLU A 74 10.24 -6.86 -3.24
C GLU A 74 10.34 -6.51 -1.74
N LYS A 75 9.56 -5.53 -1.27
CA LYS A 75 9.56 -5.08 0.13
C LYS A 75 8.54 -5.80 0.99
N LEU A 76 7.32 -5.93 0.49
CA LEU A 76 6.18 -6.45 1.24
C LEU A 76 6.17 -7.98 1.23
N GLY A 77 6.57 -8.59 0.12
CA GLY A 77 6.51 -10.03 -0.14
C GLY A 77 5.21 -10.46 -0.81
N LYS A 78 4.08 -9.80 -0.49
CA LYS A 78 2.77 -10.06 -1.11
C LYS A 78 2.11 -8.77 -1.57
N VAL A 79 1.80 -8.69 -2.86
CA VAL A 79 1.06 -7.59 -3.49
C VAL A 79 0.08 -8.17 -4.49
N ILE A 80 -1.18 -7.72 -4.46
CA ILE A 80 -2.21 -8.02 -5.44
C ILE A 80 -2.23 -6.87 -6.45
N ILE A 81 -2.03 -7.20 -7.73
CA ILE A 81 -2.07 -6.22 -8.82
C ILE A 81 -3.49 -6.14 -9.36
N GLY A 82 -4.12 -4.97 -9.27
CA GLY A 82 -5.44 -4.75 -9.84
C GLY A 82 -6.21 -3.58 -9.21
N ASN A 83 -7.36 -3.26 -9.80
CA ASN A 83 -8.25 -2.24 -9.27
C ASN A 83 -8.98 -2.77 -8.03
N VAL A 84 -8.80 -2.12 -6.88
CA VAL A 84 -9.48 -2.45 -5.62
C VAL A 84 -11.01 -2.49 -5.75
N GLU A 85 -11.61 -1.70 -6.63
CA GLU A 85 -13.06 -1.71 -6.88
C GLU A 85 -13.58 -3.02 -7.48
N ASN A 86 -12.70 -3.77 -8.15
CA ASN A 86 -13.02 -5.03 -8.82
C ASN A 86 -12.40 -6.25 -8.13
N ILE A 87 -11.57 -6.05 -7.11
CA ILE A 87 -10.94 -7.15 -6.37
C ILE A 87 -11.88 -7.63 -5.28
N ASN A 88 -12.15 -8.94 -5.28
CA ASN A 88 -12.80 -9.59 -4.15
C ASN A 88 -11.73 -10.19 -3.22
N LEU A 89 -11.47 -9.53 -2.08
CA LEU A 89 -10.48 -9.99 -1.11
C LEU A 89 -10.78 -11.39 -0.54
N ALA A 90 -12.05 -11.82 -0.56
CA ALA A 90 -12.46 -13.15 -0.10
C ALA A 90 -11.89 -14.29 -0.97
N ASP A 91 -11.48 -13.99 -2.20
CA ASP A 91 -10.85 -14.98 -3.09
C ASP A 91 -9.39 -15.27 -2.67
N TYR A 92 -8.79 -14.38 -1.86
CA TYR A 92 -7.38 -14.45 -1.47
C TYR A 92 -7.18 -14.73 0.02
N PHE A 93 -8.15 -14.37 0.85
CA PHE A 93 -8.03 -14.37 2.30
C PHE A 93 -9.30 -14.88 2.97
N ALA A 94 -9.12 -15.57 4.09
CA ALA A 94 -10.24 -15.94 4.95
C ALA A 94 -10.92 -14.69 5.56
N PRO A 95 -12.21 -14.79 5.97
CA PRO A 95 -12.85 -13.75 6.76
C PRO A 95 -12.01 -13.37 8.00
N ASN A 96 -11.98 -12.08 8.35
CA ASN A 96 -11.23 -11.54 9.50
C ASN A 96 -9.71 -11.82 9.46
N TYR A 97 -9.14 -11.94 8.26
CA TYR A 97 -7.69 -12.10 8.12
C TYR A 97 -6.93 -10.85 8.54
N PHE A 98 -7.34 -9.67 8.10
CA PHE A 98 -6.67 -8.42 8.44
C PHE A 98 -7.21 -7.83 9.76
N ASP A 99 -6.31 -7.33 10.60
CA ASP A 99 -6.65 -6.60 11.83
C ASP A 99 -6.55 -5.08 11.65
N CYS A 100 -5.92 -4.62 10.57
CA CYS A 100 -5.91 -3.21 10.15
C CYS A 100 -5.97 -3.11 8.62
N MET A 101 -6.77 -2.18 8.11
CA MET A 101 -6.80 -1.83 6.68
C MET A 101 -6.51 -0.34 6.53
N ILE A 102 -5.56 -0.01 5.68
CA ILE A 102 -5.10 1.35 5.45
C ILE A 102 -5.54 1.79 4.05
N PHE A 103 -6.13 2.98 4.00
CA PHE A 103 -6.57 3.68 2.80
C PHE A 103 -5.98 5.09 2.84
N ALA A 104 -4.67 5.21 2.64
CA ALA A 104 -3.96 6.48 2.72
C ALA A 104 -4.00 7.18 1.34
N ASP A 105 -4.81 8.25 1.24
CA ASP A 105 -5.01 9.06 0.04
C ASP A 105 -5.56 8.29 -1.19
N ILE A 106 -6.50 7.36 -0.97
CA ILE A 106 -7.18 6.63 -2.05
C ILE A 106 -8.68 6.92 -2.13
N LEU A 107 -9.32 7.34 -1.04
CA LEU A 107 -10.79 7.52 -1.00
C LEU A 107 -11.25 8.70 -1.86
N GLU A 108 -10.43 9.74 -1.99
CA GLU A 108 -10.66 10.92 -2.82
C GLU A 108 -10.54 10.65 -4.32
N HIS A 109 -9.87 9.55 -4.70
CA HIS A 109 -9.70 9.11 -6.08
C HIS A 109 -10.79 8.11 -6.52
N LEU A 110 -11.60 7.61 -5.58
CA LEU A 110 -12.74 6.78 -5.89
C LEU A 110 -13.88 7.65 -6.42
N ILE A 111 -14.19 7.51 -7.72
CA ILE A 111 -15.35 8.16 -8.32
C ILE A 111 -16.60 7.46 -7.80
N VAL A 112 -17.21 8.00 -6.74
CA VAL A 112 -18.57 7.62 -6.36
C VAL A 112 -19.55 8.33 -7.31
N CYS A 113 -19.71 7.78 -8.51
CA CYS A 113 -20.87 8.09 -9.36
C CYS A 113 -21.64 6.80 -9.67
N LYS A 114 -22.31 6.24 -8.66
CA LYS A 114 -23.49 5.43 -8.93
C LYS A 114 -24.65 6.38 -9.20
N LYS A 115 -24.77 6.86 -10.44
CA LYS A 115 -26.10 7.21 -10.96
C LYS A 115 -26.92 5.92 -10.93
N ARG A 116 -27.82 5.80 -9.96
CA ARG A 116 -29.02 5.00 -10.13
C ARG A 116 -29.98 5.75 -11.04
#